data_AF-A0A3B8NE01-F1
#
_entry.id   AF-A0A3B8NE01-F1
#
_cell.length_a   1.000
_cell.length_b   1.000
_cell.length_c   1.000
_cell.angle_alpha   90.00
_cell.angle_beta   90.00
_cell.angle_gamma   90.00
#
_symmetry.space_group_name_H-M   'P 1'
#
loop_
_entity.id
_entity.type
_entity.pdbx_description
1 polymer ?
#
loop_
_entity_poly.entity_id
_entity_poly.type
_entity_poly.pdbx_seq_one_letter_code
_entity_poly.pdbx_strand_id
1 'polypeptide(L)'
;MGSRNDNFAPLKGQLAELAIFDRALEASEVKKLHAASGQKVGTIQKGWSMGKRDKKKIEDCKININGNSKKLGASVSRGFPSVLVSEPDSFSIGPDSSGRLQLAEWIVSREHPLTARVLVNRVWQHLFGRGIVNTPDDFGFYGSRPSHPALLDDLAIRFMNEDWSIKNLIKIIVLSRTYQLDSYIQDEELLSVDPDNIFVGRHSRRRLDAEANRDRILQASGKLIVGSTNGSAVDKLDILLNWPPGEAKYLHQASNHRSIYLCMLRDAQPPDLVAFNLPDGFSVTGLREKTNIPTQALFYLNSPLVVEQSKVIATDVLGTGNVSDEKRVAKMYLKVLRRLPSANEAVAALDYIKRVRVKLKGNDEFVRSWASFCQVLLASNEFRYID
;
A
#
# COMPACT_ATOMS: atom_id res chain seq x y z
N MET A 1 -19.40 9.02 35.87
CA MET A 1 -20.61 8.96 35.02
C MET A 1 -20.36 9.89 33.83
N GLY A 2 -20.11 9.33 32.65
CA GLY A 2 -19.81 10.10 31.44
C GLY A 2 -20.15 9.24 30.24
N SER A 3 -21.29 9.56 29.61
CA SER A 3 -21.88 8.89 28.46
C SER A 3 -21.01 9.03 27.21
N ARG A 4 -20.45 7.91 26.76
CA ARG A 4 -19.89 7.74 25.42
C ARG A 4 -21.05 7.70 24.43
N ASN A 5 -21.16 8.70 23.57
CA ASN A 5 -22.24 8.82 22.57
C ASN A 5 -21.82 8.15 21.24
N ASP A 6 -21.22 6.97 21.35
CA ASP A 6 -20.89 6.15 20.19
C ASP A 6 -22.18 5.40 19.84
N ASN A 7 -22.94 5.91 18.85
CA ASN A 7 -24.17 5.30 18.31
C ASN A 7 -23.93 3.93 17.63
N PHE A 8 -23.04 3.09 18.18
CA PHE A 8 -23.05 1.66 17.94
C PHE A 8 -24.15 1.07 18.81
N ALA A 9 -25.08 0.32 18.20
CA ALA A 9 -26.01 -0.50 18.96
C ALA A 9 -25.20 -1.37 19.94
N PRO A 10 -25.56 -1.41 21.24
CA PRO A 10 -24.88 -2.27 22.19
C PRO A 10 -24.97 -3.71 21.71
N LEU A 11 -23.82 -4.35 21.47
CA LEU A 11 -23.73 -5.76 21.10
C LEU A 11 -24.24 -6.61 22.27
N LYS A 12 -25.52 -6.97 22.21
CA LYS A 12 -26.18 -7.91 23.14
C LYS A 12 -26.03 -9.37 22.68
N GLY A 13 -24.89 -9.73 22.10
CA GLY A 13 -24.59 -11.09 21.66
C GLY A 13 -23.40 -11.67 22.42
N GLN A 14 -23.51 -12.93 22.86
CA GLN A 14 -22.38 -13.67 23.45
C GLN A 14 -21.20 -13.67 22.47
N LEU A 15 -19.99 -13.52 23.01
CA LEU A 15 -18.70 -13.43 22.30
C LEU A 15 -18.26 -14.72 21.57
N ALA A 16 -19.21 -15.61 21.25
CA ALA A 16 -18.98 -16.96 20.79
C ALA A 16 -19.75 -17.31 19.50
N GLU A 17 -19.65 -16.48 18.45
CA GLU A 17 -19.99 -16.91 17.09
C GLU A 17 -19.02 -16.30 16.06
N LEU A 18 -17.72 -16.58 16.23
CA LEU A 18 -16.85 -16.68 15.06
C LEU A 18 -17.21 -18.01 14.39
N ALA A 19 -18.08 -17.98 13.39
CA ALA A 19 -18.36 -19.14 12.57
C ALA A 19 -17.09 -19.47 11.77
N ILE A 20 -16.33 -20.47 12.23
CA ILE A 20 -15.28 -21.11 11.45
C ILE A 20 -16.00 -22.01 10.45
N PHE A 21 -16.09 -21.56 9.20
CA PHE A 21 -16.57 -22.41 8.11
C PHE A 21 -15.44 -23.32 7.65
N ASP A 22 -15.72 -24.61 7.56
CA ASP A 22 -14.85 -25.66 7.02
C ASP A 22 -14.59 -25.50 5.52
N ARG A 23 -15.42 -24.71 4.83
CA ARG A 23 -15.28 -24.33 3.43
C ARG A 23 -15.64 -22.86 3.19
N ALA A 24 -15.28 -22.36 2.01
CA ALA A 24 -15.78 -21.06 1.56
C ALA A 24 -17.31 -21.09 1.43
N LEU A 25 -17.95 -20.00 1.84
CA LEU A 25 -19.38 -19.79 1.64
C LEU A 25 -19.67 -19.44 0.18
N GLU A 26 -20.75 -19.99 -0.36
CA GLU A 26 -21.26 -19.58 -1.65
C GLU A 26 -21.92 -18.19 -1.58
N ALA A 27 -21.98 -17.49 -2.72
CA ALA A 27 -22.57 -16.15 -2.79
C ALA A 27 -24.03 -16.11 -2.31
N SER A 28 -24.78 -17.21 -2.45
CA SER A 28 -26.14 -17.35 -1.95
C SER A 28 -26.19 -17.45 -0.41
N GLU A 29 -25.23 -18.15 0.20
CA GLU A 29 -25.10 -18.32 1.65
C GLU A 29 -24.66 -17.01 2.32
N VAL A 30 -23.70 -16.30 1.73
CA VAL A 30 -23.28 -14.96 2.17
C VAL A 30 -24.44 -13.98 2.14
N LYS A 31 -25.25 -13.99 1.07
CA LYS A 31 -26.45 -13.15 0.97
C LYS A 31 -27.48 -13.47 2.05
N LYS A 32 -27.70 -14.76 2.35
CA LYS A 32 -28.60 -15.18 3.44
C LYS A 32 -28.10 -14.73 4.80
N LEU A 33 -26.81 -14.90 5.10
CA LEU A 33 -26.21 -14.45 6.36
C LEU A 33 -26.26 -12.92 6.48
N HIS A 34 -25.96 -12.19 5.41
CA HIS A 34 -26.09 -10.73 5.38
C HIS A 34 -27.53 -10.30 5.64
N ALA A 35 -28.51 -10.93 4.98
CA ALA A 35 -29.93 -10.65 5.21
C ALA A 35 -30.36 -10.97 6.67
N ALA A 36 -29.92 -12.10 7.21
CA ALA A 36 -30.21 -12.51 8.59
C ALA A 36 -29.57 -11.57 9.64
N SER A 37 -28.44 -10.95 9.32
CA SER A 37 -27.76 -10.01 10.23
C SER A 37 -28.52 -8.70 10.46
N GLY A 38 -29.55 -8.40 9.66
CA GLY A 38 -30.29 -7.14 9.72
C GLY A 38 -29.48 -5.90 9.27
N GLN A 39 -28.24 -6.08 8.84
CA GLN A 39 -27.41 -5.02 8.26
C GLN A 39 -28.00 -4.59 6.90
N LYS A 40 -28.13 -3.28 6.67
CA LYS A 40 -28.54 -2.77 5.36
C LYS A 40 -27.59 -3.31 4.30
N VAL A 41 -28.14 -3.88 3.22
CA VAL A 41 -27.35 -4.20 2.03
C VAL A 41 -26.71 -2.90 1.58
N GLY A 42 -25.37 -2.85 1.64
CA GLY A 42 -24.65 -1.68 1.17
C GLY A 42 -25.05 -1.40 -0.27
N THR A 43 -25.55 -0.20 -0.54
CA THR A 43 -25.80 0.21 -1.92
C THR A 43 -24.44 0.27 -2.59
N ILE A 44 -24.15 -0.67 -3.49
CA ILE A 44 -23.04 -0.50 -4.42
C ILE A 44 -23.47 0.62 -5.36
N GLN A 45 -23.21 1.85 -4.96
CA GLN A 45 -23.23 2.96 -5.88
C GLN A 45 -22.05 2.68 -6.81
N LYS A 46 -22.32 2.08 -7.97
CA LYS A 46 -21.30 1.87 -9.00
C LYS A 46 -20.72 3.25 -9.29
N GLY A 47 -19.50 3.47 -8.82
CA GLY A 47 -18.78 4.70 -9.10
C GLY A 47 -18.64 4.83 -10.61
N TRP A 48 -18.76 6.06 -11.11
CA TRP A 48 -18.41 6.33 -12.49
C TRP A 48 -16.88 6.27 -12.60
N SER A 49 -16.36 5.38 -13.44
CA SER A 49 -14.95 5.35 -13.80
C SER A 49 -14.75 6.02 -15.15
N MET A 50 -13.70 6.83 -15.29
CA MET A 50 -13.28 7.31 -16.60
C MET A 50 -12.79 6.12 -17.43
N GLY A 51 -13.42 5.90 -18.58
CA GLY A 51 -13.05 4.84 -19.52
C GLY A 51 -12.85 5.42 -20.91
N LYS A 52 -11.90 4.87 -21.67
CA LYS A 52 -11.77 5.21 -23.09
C LYS A 52 -12.89 4.50 -23.86
N ARG A 53 -13.55 5.25 -24.74
CA ARG A 53 -14.50 4.69 -25.71
C ARG A 53 -13.85 4.59 -27.08
N ASP A 54 -14.31 3.63 -27.86
CA ASP A 54 -13.98 3.55 -29.28
C ASP A 54 -14.52 4.79 -29.99
N LYS A 55 -13.81 5.25 -31.03
CA LYS A 55 -14.32 6.31 -31.89
C LYS A 55 -15.51 5.78 -32.69
N LYS A 56 -16.41 6.67 -33.13
CA LYS A 56 -17.53 6.29 -34.00
C LYS A 56 -17.07 5.58 -35.28
N LYS A 57 -15.91 5.98 -35.80
CA LYS A 57 -15.27 5.35 -36.95
C LYS A 57 -13.96 4.74 -36.49
N ILE A 58 -13.81 3.43 -36.69
CA ILE A 58 -12.56 2.73 -36.42
C ILE A 58 -11.71 2.75 -37.69
N GLU A 59 -10.42 3.01 -37.50
CA GLU A 59 -9.47 3.17 -38.59
C GLU A 59 -8.15 2.52 -38.21
N ASP A 60 -7.43 2.07 -39.22
CA ASP A 60 -6.06 1.60 -39.09
C ASP A 60 -5.10 2.79 -38.83
N CYS A 61 -3.96 2.52 -38.20
CA CYS A 61 -3.01 3.56 -37.84
C CYS A 61 -1.92 3.72 -38.90
N LYS A 62 -1.58 4.97 -39.24
CA LYS A 62 -0.41 5.25 -40.07
C LYS A 62 0.87 5.28 -39.23
N ILE A 63 1.96 4.82 -39.82
CA ILE A 63 3.28 4.88 -39.17
C ILE A 63 3.71 6.33 -39.02
N ASN A 64 4.10 6.73 -37.80
CA ASN A 64 4.77 8.01 -37.58
C ASN A 64 6.25 7.87 -37.94
N ILE A 65 6.68 8.38 -39.09
CA ILE A 65 8.06 8.25 -39.57
C ILE A 65 8.98 8.99 -38.59
N ASN A 66 9.95 8.27 -38.03
CA ASN A 66 10.86 8.77 -36.99
C ASN A 66 10.13 9.34 -35.75
N GLY A 67 8.94 8.82 -35.43
CA GLY A 67 8.13 9.27 -34.30
C GLY A 67 7.40 10.60 -34.50
N ASN A 68 7.49 11.22 -35.69
CA ASN A 68 6.84 12.50 -35.95
C ASN A 68 5.36 12.30 -36.35
N SER A 69 4.44 12.76 -35.50
CA SER A 69 2.99 12.66 -35.71
C SER A 69 2.46 13.43 -36.93
N LYS A 70 3.24 14.38 -37.47
CA LYS A 70 2.90 15.11 -38.69
C LYS A 70 3.43 14.44 -39.96
N LYS A 71 4.35 13.49 -39.84
CA LYS A 71 4.96 12.77 -40.98
C LYS A 71 4.46 11.32 -41.00
N LEU A 72 3.31 11.14 -41.65
CA LEU A 72 2.63 9.84 -41.73
C LEU A 72 3.16 9.02 -42.91
N GLY A 73 3.49 7.76 -42.63
CA GLY A 73 3.87 6.74 -43.62
C GLY A 73 2.70 5.85 -44.02
N ALA A 74 3.01 4.59 -44.37
CA ALA A 74 2.03 3.58 -44.73
C ALA A 74 1.03 3.32 -43.59
N SER A 75 -0.20 2.95 -43.97
CA SER A 75 -1.20 2.44 -43.04
C SER A 75 -0.82 1.04 -42.59
N VAL A 76 -0.95 0.76 -41.30
CA VAL A 76 -0.72 -0.56 -40.70
C VAL A 76 -2.06 -1.05 -40.17
N SER A 77 -2.46 -2.22 -40.64
CA SER A 77 -3.68 -2.86 -40.17
C SER A 77 -3.63 -3.09 -38.66
N ARG A 78 -4.76 -2.87 -38.00
CA ARG A 78 -4.91 -3.25 -36.58
C ARG A 78 -4.57 -4.72 -36.42
N GLY A 79 -3.77 -5.02 -35.41
CA GLY A 79 -3.31 -6.37 -35.14
C GLY A 79 -2.56 -6.42 -33.82
N PHE A 80 -2.05 -7.60 -33.50
CA PHE A 80 -1.27 -7.86 -32.30
C PHE A 80 0.22 -7.72 -32.59
N PRO A 81 1.06 -7.42 -31.57
CA PRO A 81 2.50 -7.43 -31.75
C PRO A 81 2.97 -8.83 -32.19
N SER A 82 3.28 -8.98 -33.48
CA SER A 82 3.58 -10.26 -34.11
C SER A 82 4.82 -10.96 -33.52
N VAL A 83 5.71 -10.20 -32.87
CA VAL A 83 6.87 -10.75 -32.15
C VAL A 83 6.49 -11.49 -30.86
N LEU A 84 5.29 -11.28 -30.32
CA LEU A 84 4.83 -11.86 -29.05
C LEU A 84 3.90 -13.06 -29.23
N VAL A 85 3.53 -13.39 -30.46
CA VAL A 85 2.53 -14.42 -30.77
C VAL A 85 3.05 -15.32 -31.89
N SER A 86 2.91 -16.64 -31.71
CA SER A 86 3.30 -17.62 -32.73
C SER A 86 2.34 -17.62 -33.94
N GLU A 87 1.06 -17.29 -33.71
CA GLU A 87 0.02 -17.24 -34.73
C GLU A 87 -0.73 -15.90 -34.68
N PRO A 88 -0.16 -14.81 -35.22
CA PRO A 88 -0.77 -13.47 -35.13
C PRO A 88 -2.15 -13.37 -35.77
N ASP A 89 -2.41 -14.18 -36.81
CA ASP A 89 -3.69 -14.19 -37.53
C ASP A 89 -4.82 -14.89 -36.75
N SER A 90 -4.50 -15.62 -35.67
CA SER A 90 -5.49 -16.25 -34.77
C SER A 90 -6.34 -15.22 -34.02
N PHE A 91 -5.87 -13.98 -33.90
CA PHE A 91 -6.56 -12.92 -33.18
C PHE A 91 -7.35 -12.04 -34.16
N SER A 92 -8.61 -12.41 -34.40
CA SER A 92 -9.49 -11.62 -35.26
C SER A 92 -9.93 -10.32 -34.57
N ILE A 93 -9.59 -9.18 -35.17
CA ILE A 93 -10.13 -7.87 -34.78
C ILE A 93 -11.23 -7.51 -35.78
N GLY A 94 -12.48 -7.50 -35.30
CA GLY A 94 -13.63 -7.12 -36.13
C GLY A 94 -13.55 -5.68 -36.65
N PRO A 95 -14.22 -5.36 -37.77
CA PRO A 95 -14.13 -4.04 -38.41
C PRO A 95 -14.56 -2.91 -37.48
N ASP A 96 -15.57 -3.16 -36.64
CA ASP A 96 -16.15 -2.20 -35.70
C ASP A 96 -15.45 -2.15 -34.33
N SER A 97 -14.31 -2.83 -34.18
CA SER A 97 -13.57 -2.89 -32.91
C SER A 97 -12.17 -2.28 -33.03
N SER A 98 -11.77 -1.50 -32.04
CA SER A 98 -10.40 -0.99 -31.96
C SER A 98 -9.33 -2.07 -31.69
N GLY A 99 -9.71 -3.30 -31.34
CA GLY A 99 -8.78 -4.36 -30.94
C GLY A 99 -8.38 -4.33 -29.46
N ARG A 100 -8.81 -3.31 -28.71
CA ARG A 100 -8.42 -3.14 -27.28
C ARG A 100 -8.97 -4.24 -26.37
N LEU A 101 -10.19 -4.71 -26.63
CA LEU A 101 -10.80 -5.79 -25.84
C LEU A 101 -10.03 -7.09 -26.08
N GLN A 102 -9.78 -7.42 -27.34
CA GLN A 102 -9.04 -8.62 -27.73
C GLN A 102 -7.60 -8.59 -27.17
N LEU A 103 -6.96 -7.40 -27.16
CA LEU A 103 -5.67 -7.23 -26.50
C LEU A 103 -5.75 -7.48 -25.00
N ALA A 104 -6.79 -6.97 -24.32
CA ALA A 104 -6.98 -7.22 -22.90
C ALA A 104 -7.21 -8.71 -22.61
N GLU A 105 -8.05 -9.38 -23.40
CA GLU A 105 -8.33 -10.83 -23.32
C GLU A 105 -7.06 -11.66 -23.54
N TRP A 106 -6.22 -11.29 -24.51
CA TRP A 106 -4.94 -11.94 -24.73
C TRP A 106 -3.97 -11.75 -23.56
N ILE A 107 -3.84 -10.52 -23.03
CA ILE A 107 -2.97 -10.23 -21.88
C ILE A 107 -3.36 -11.09 -20.68
N VAL A 108 -4.64 -11.29 -20.42
CA VAL A 108 -5.12 -12.09 -19.28
C VAL A 108 -5.39 -13.56 -19.63
N SER A 109 -5.05 -13.99 -20.85
CA SER A 109 -5.22 -15.38 -21.28
C SER A 109 -4.37 -16.30 -20.40
N ARG A 110 -4.92 -17.48 -20.12
CA ARG A 110 -4.21 -18.55 -19.40
C ARG A 110 -3.00 -19.08 -20.17
N GLU A 111 -3.01 -18.90 -21.48
CA GLU A 111 -1.91 -19.28 -22.37
C GLU A 111 -0.81 -18.21 -22.40
N HIS A 112 -1.08 -17.00 -21.89
CA HIS A 112 -0.09 -15.95 -21.86
C HIS A 112 1.01 -16.27 -20.83
N PRO A 113 2.28 -16.38 -21.24
CA PRO A 113 3.33 -16.94 -20.37
C PRO A 113 3.73 -15.99 -19.23
N LEU A 114 3.47 -14.69 -19.31
CA LEU A 114 4.07 -13.74 -18.37
C LEU A 114 3.11 -13.17 -17.32
N THR A 115 1.82 -13.06 -17.61
CA THR A 115 0.91 -12.19 -16.82
C THR A 115 0.76 -12.69 -15.39
N ALA A 116 0.48 -13.99 -15.22
CA ALA A 116 0.38 -14.60 -13.91
C ALA A 116 1.73 -14.56 -13.16
N ARG A 117 2.84 -14.88 -13.85
CA ARG A 117 4.19 -14.89 -13.27
C ARG A 117 4.62 -13.49 -12.78
N VAL A 118 4.39 -12.47 -13.59
CA VAL A 118 4.71 -11.07 -13.25
C VAL A 118 3.90 -10.62 -12.04
N LEU A 119 2.59 -10.90 -12.01
CA LEU A 119 1.75 -10.51 -10.87
C LEU A 119 2.14 -11.25 -9.59
N VAL A 120 2.35 -12.57 -9.66
CA VAL A 120 2.81 -13.38 -8.53
C VAL A 120 4.14 -12.86 -8.01
N ASN A 121 5.10 -12.56 -8.89
CA ASN A 121 6.38 -12.01 -8.50
C ASN A 121 6.24 -10.64 -7.82
N ARG A 122 5.33 -9.78 -8.28
CA ARG A 122 5.05 -8.50 -7.63
C ARG A 122 4.46 -8.66 -6.23
N VAL A 123 3.49 -9.56 -6.07
CA VAL A 123 2.92 -9.88 -4.74
C VAL A 123 3.99 -10.44 -3.81
N TRP A 124 4.78 -11.41 -4.30
CA TRP A 124 5.93 -11.95 -3.56
C TRP A 124 6.92 -10.87 -3.16
N GLN A 125 7.31 -9.99 -4.09
CA GLN A 125 8.23 -8.89 -3.84
C GLN A 125 7.71 -7.93 -2.77
N HIS A 126 6.42 -7.61 -2.78
CA HIS A 126 5.81 -6.75 -1.78
C HIS A 126 5.89 -7.37 -0.38
N LEU A 127 5.61 -8.67 -0.28
CA LEU A 127 5.62 -9.44 0.96
C LEU A 127 7.06 -9.66 1.49
N PHE A 128 7.97 -10.19 0.65
CA PHE A 128 9.31 -10.58 1.09
C PHE A 128 10.40 -9.52 0.92
N GLY A 129 10.39 -8.72 -0.16
CA GLY A 129 11.72 -8.35 -0.64
C GLY A 129 11.87 -7.44 -1.83
N ARG A 130 12.51 -7.81 -2.92
CA ARG A 130 12.93 -9.10 -3.47
C ARG A 130 11.82 -10.01 -3.96
N GLY A 131 11.58 -9.90 -5.26
CA GLY A 131 10.84 -10.89 -6.04
C GLY A 131 11.68 -12.14 -6.26
N ILE A 132 11.02 -13.22 -6.66
CA ILE A 132 11.66 -14.44 -7.17
C ILE A 132 12.48 -14.10 -8.44
N VAL A 133 11.94 -13.23 -9.29
CA VAL A 133 12.65 -12.49 -10.32
C VAL A 133 12.96 -11.10 -9.75
N ASN A 134 14.24 -10.77 -9.59
CA ASN A 134 14.67 -9.52 -8.94
C ASN A 134 14.51 -8.28 -9.85
N THR A 135 14.23 -8.47 -11.13
CA THR A 135 13.92 -7.44 -12.13
C THR A 135 12.43 -7.46 -12.45
N PRO A 136 11.55 -6.89 -11.60
CA PRO A 136 10.10 -7.02 -11.76
C PRO A 136 9.53 -6.39 -13.04
N ASP A 137 10.30 -5.51 -13.69
CA ASP A 137 9.92 -4.85 -14.94
C ASP A 137 10.53 -5.50 -16.20
N ASP A 138 11.41 -6.49 -16.05
CA ASP A 138 12.01 -7.21 -17.17
C ASP A 138 12.10 -8.71 -16.85
N PHE A 139 11.20 -9.48 -17.48
CA PHE A 139 11.17 -10.96 -17.48
C PHE A 139 11.79 -11.54 -18.76
N GLY A 140 12.33 -10.68 -19.63
CA GLY A 140 12.96 -11.04 -20.89
C GLY A 140 14.41 -11.48 -20.73
N PHE A 141 15.15 -11.43 -21.83
CA PHE A 141 16.53 -11.90 -21.89
C PHE A 141 17.50 -11.09 -21.02
N TYR A 142 17.26 -9.78 -20.88
CA TYR A 142 18.08 -8.88 -20.06
C TYR A 142 17.65 -8.86 -18.59
N GLY A 143 16.51 -9.48 -18.28
CA GLY A 143 16.02 -9.68 -16.92
C GLY A 143 16.81 -10.74 -16.15
N SER A 144 16.74 -10.65 -14.82
CA SER A 144 17.22 -11.71 -13.94
C SER A 144 16.43 -13.00 -14.12
N ARG A 145 17.10 -14.14 -13.98
CA ARG A 145 16.43 -15.44 -13.92
C ARG A 145 15.72 -15.61 -12.58
N PRO A 146 14.59 -16.34 -12.52
CA PRO A 146 13.93 -16.64 -11.26
C PRO A 146 14.85 -17.46 -10.35
N SER A 147 14.96 -17.09 -9.07
CA SER A 147 15.71 -17.87 -8.08
C SER A 147 15.06 -19.24 -7.83
N HIS A 148 13.73 -19.31 -7.91
CA HIS A 148 12.94 -20.52 -7.71
C HIS A 148 11.92 -20.68 -8.86
N PRO A 149 12.34 -21.16 -10.06
CA PRO A 149 11.46 -21.25 -11.23
C PRO A 149 10.23 -22.13 -10.98
N ALA A 150 10.41 -23.30 -10.37
CA ALA A 150 9.31 -24.22 -10.08
C ALA A 150 8.28 -23.62 -9.10
N LEU A 151 8.73 -22.85 -8.11
CA LEU A 151 7.85 -22.15 -7.17
C LEU A 151 7.05 -21.05 -7.87
N LEU A 152 7.71 -20.26 -8.72
CA LEU A 152 7.03 -19.21 -9.48
C LEU A 152 5.95 -19.79 -10.39
N ASP A 153 6.24 -20.92 -11.04
CA ASP A 153 5.30 -21.62 -11.91
C ASP A 153 4.13 -22.21 -11.12
N ASP A 154 4.38 -22.89 -10.00
CA ASP A 154 3.32 -23.43 -9.13
C ASP A 154 2.39 -22.31 -8.62
N LEU A 155 2.95 -21.21 -8.11
CA LEU A 155 2.17 -20.07 -7.64
C LEU A 155 1.38 -19.40 -8.77
N ALA A 156 1.95 -19.27 -9.98
CA ALA A 156 1.28 -18.70 -11.14
C ALA A 156 0.10 -19.57 -11.61
N ILE A 157 0.30 -20.89 -11.67
CA ILE A 157 -0.76 -21.84 -12.05
C ILE A 157 -1.88 -21.81 -11.01
N ARG A 158 -1.56 -21.87 -9.72
CA ARG A 158 -2.55 -21.75 -8.63
C ARG A 158 -3.31 -20.45 -8.69
N PHE A 159 -2.61 -19.34 -8.87
CA PHE A 159 -3.22 -18.02 -8.97
C PHE A 159 -4.26 -17.95 -10.11
N MET A 160 -3.96 -18.53 -11.28
CA MET A 160 -4.92 -18.63 -12.37
C MET A 160 -6.08 -19.61 -12.08
N ASN A 161 -5.82 -20.70 -11.36
CA ASN A 161 -6.84 -21.70 -10.99
C ASN A 161 -7.80 -21.19 -9.89
N GLU A 162 -7.36 -20.23 -9.08
CA GLU A 162 -8.14 -19.61 -8.01
C GLU A 162 -8.71 -18.25 -8.44
N ASP A 163 -9.19 -18.17 -9.68
CA ASP A 163 -9.88 -17.02 -10.27
C ASP A 163 -9.11 -15.70 -10.16
N TRP A 164 -7.77 -15.76 -10.24
CA TRP A 164 -6.91 -14.58 -10.16
C TRP A 164 -7.11 -13.78 -8.84
N SER A 165 -7.48 -14.48 -7.76
CA SER A 165 -7.70 -13.85 -6.46
C SER A 165 -6.38 -13.45 -5.79
N ILE A 166 -6.07 -12.15 -5.83
CA ILE A 166 -4.90 -11.58 -5.14
C ILE A 166 -4.94 -11.90 -3.64
N LYS A 167 -6.14 -11.90 -3.02
CA LYS A 167 -6.30 -12.21 -1.60
C LYS A 167 -5.94 -13.65 -1.28
N ASN A 168 -6.33 -14.61 -2.12
CA ASN A 168 -5.99 -16.02 -1.90
C ASN A 168 -4.49 -16.24 -2.10
N LEU A 169 -3.88 -15.64 -3.13
CA LEU A 169 -2.44 -15.68 -3.34
C LEU A 169 -1.67 -15.13 -2.13
N ILE A 170 -2.07 -13.97 -1.61
CA ILE A 170 -1.48 -13.41 -0.37
C ILE A 170 -1.65 -14.41 0.78
N LYS A 171 -2.85 -14.96 0.98
CA LYS A 171 -3.12 -15.94 2.04
C LYS A 171 -2.19 -17.15 1.96
N ILE A 172 -2.01 -17.73 0.77
CA ILE A 172 -1.12 -18.88 0.54
C ILE A 172 0.32 -18.52 0.94
N ILE A 173 0.80 -17.35 0.52
CA ILE A 173 2.17 -16.93 0.83
C ILE A 173 2.34 -16.68 2.33
N VAL A 174 1.46 -15.90 2.96
CA VAL A 174 1.63 -15.53 4.39
C VAL A 174 1.38 -16.67 5.38
N LEU A 175 0.67 -17.73 4.94
CA LEU A 175 0.50 -18.96 5.72
C LEU A 175 1.61 -19.99 5.48
N SER A 176 2.55 -19.72 4.56
CA SER A 176 3.69 -20.59 4.34
C SER A 176 4.67 -20.54 5.53
N ARG A 177 5.32 -21.67 5.82
CA ARG A 177 6.42 -21.73 6.80
C ARG A 177 7.49 -20.67 6.50
N THR A 178 7.85 -20.51 5.22
CA THR A 178 8.88 -19.58 4.77
C THR A 178 8.57 -18.12 5.12
N TYR A 179 7.31 -17.69 4.96
CA TYR A 179 6.91 -16.33 5.34
C TYR A 179 6.86 -16.13 6.86
N GLN A 180 6.62 -17.19 7.62
CA GLN A 180 6.53 -17.15 9.09
C GLN A 180 7.89 -17.32 9.79
N LEU A 181 8.99 -17.41 9.05
CA LEU A 181 10.34 -17.41 9.64
C LEU A 181 10.61 -16.07 10.32
N ASP A 182 11.43 -16.09 11.37
CA ASP A 182 11.91 -14.87 12.02
C ASP A 182 12.90 -14.14 11.09
N SER A 183 12.97 -12.81 11.18
CA SER A 183 14.02 -12.03 10.54
C SER A 183 15.32 -11.99 11.35
N TYR A 184 15.23 -12.28 12.66
CA TYR A 184 16.39 -12.50 13.51
C TYR A 184 16.88 -13.94 13.37
N ILE A 185 18.12 -14.11 12.90
CA ILE A 185 18.78 -15.41 12.81
C ILE A 185 20.18 -15.33 13.41
N GLN A 186 20.58 -16.35 14.16
CA GLN A 186 21.91 -16.48 14.76
C GLN A 186 22.79 -17.51 14.03
N ASP A 187 22.25 -18.18 13.02
CA ASP A 187 22.98 -19.15 12.21
C ASP A 187 24.00 -18.44 11.29
N GLU A 188 25.26 -18.47 11.71
CA GLU A 188 26.37 -17.85 10.99
C GLU A 188 26.66 -18.52 9.64
N GLU A 189 26.43 -19.84 9.54
CA GLU A 189 26.65 -20.57 8.29
C GLU A 189 25.66 -20.10 7.23
N LEU A 190 24.37 -20.03 7.57
CA LEU A 190 23.33 -19.54 6.67
C LEU A 190 23.58 -18.09 6.23
N LEU A 191 24.01 -17.22 7.16
CA LEU A 191 24.36 -15.83 6.85
C LEU A 191 25.58 -15.72 5.93
N SER A 192 26.52 -16.67 6.01
CA SER A 192 27.71 -16.70 5.15
C SER A 192 27.41 -17.23 3.75
N VAL A 193 26.52 -18.22 3.62
CA VAL A 193 26.18 -18.87 2.36
C VAL A 193 25.22 -18.03 1.52
N ASP A 194 24.24 -17.37 2.15
CA ASP A 194 23.24 -16.52 1.47
C ASP A 194 23.05 -15.18 2.19
N PRO A 195 24.05 -14.28 2.13
CA PRO A 195 23.97 -12.98 2.82
C PRO A 195 22.82 -12.11 2.32
N ASP A 196 22.47 -12.22 1.03
CA ASP A 196 21.41 -11.46 0.35
C ASP A 196 20.01 -12.05 0.55
N ASN A 197 19.91 -13.21 1.24
CA ASN A 197 18.66 -13.93 1.48
C ASN A 197 17.88 -14.25 0.18
N ILE A 198 18.59 -14.65 -0.87
CA ILE A 198 18.04 -15.05 -2.18
C ILE A 198 17.18 -16.31 -2.06
N PHE A 199 17.60 -17.25 -1.21
CA PHE A 199 16.94 -18.53 -0.95
C PHE A 199 15.88 -18.46 0.16
N VAL A 200 15.68 -17.28 0.76
CA VAL A 200 14.62 -17.02 1.74
C VAL A 200 14.73 -17.94 2.96
N GLY A 201 15.95 -18.08 3.49
CA GLY A 201 16.25 -18.84 4.71
C GLY A 201 15.80 -18.15 6.00
N ARG A 202 15.37 -16.88 5.89
CA ARG A 202 14.81 -16.05 6.98
C ARG A 202 13.85 -15.02 6.40
N HIS A 203 13.07 -14.35 7.26
CA HIS A 203 12.35 -13.15 6.82
C HIS A 203 13.32 -11.97 6.71
N SER A 204 13.00 -11.01 5.84
CA SER A 204 13.78 -9.79 5.66
C SER A 204 13.10 -8.63 6.38
N ARG A 205 13.88 -7.83 7.13
CA ARG A 205 13.38 -6.55 7.65
C ARG A 205 13.10 -5.61 6.49
N ARG A 206 11.89 -5.06 6.43
CA ARG A 206 11.45 -4.20 5.33
C ARG A 206 11.05 -2.84 5.85
N ARG A 207 11.60 -1.82 5.22
CA ARG A 207 11.13 -0.45 5.41
C ARG A 207 9.73 -0.28 4.82
N LEU A 208 8.88 0.46 5.51
CA LEU A 208 7.59 0.92 5.01
C LEU A 208 7.76 1.89 3.83
N ASP A 209 6.97 1.67 2.77
CA ASP A 209 6.84 2.61 1.67
C ASP A 209 6.14 3.90 2.12
N ALA A 210 6.28 4.97 1.33
CA ALA A 210 5.76 6.31 1.62
C ALA A 210 4.30 6.31 2.11
N GLU A 211 3.41 5.64 1.38
CA GLU A 211 1.98 5.56 1.66
C GLU A 211 1.71 4.83 2.98
N ALA A 212 2.35 3.68 3.18
CA ALA A 212 2.20 2.87 4.39
C ALA A 212 2.75 3.60 5.61
N ASN A 213 3.83 4.35 5.45
CA ASN A 213 4.43 5.15 6.52
C ASN A 213 3.47 6.24 7.00
N ARG A 214 2.95 7.04 6.06
CA ARG A 214 1.97 8.08 6.33
C ARG A 214 0.69 7.52 6.94
N ASP A 215 0.16 6.44 6.37
CA ASP A 215 -1.06 5.80 6.87
C ASP A 215 -0.86 5.22 8.28
N ARG A 216 0.33 4.71 8.60
CA ARG A 216 0.65 4.21 9.95
C ARG A 216 0.67 5.33 10.99
N ILE A 217 1.17 6.53 10.65
CA ILE A 217 1.14 7.71 11.54
C ILE A 217 -0.32 8.07 11.88
N LEU A 218 -1.18 8.14 10.86
CA LEU A 218 -2.62 8.42 11.03
C LEU A 218 -3.35 7.28 11.75
N GLN A 219 -2.93 6.03 11.56
CA GLN A 219 -3.49 4.88 12.25
C GLN A 219 -3.16 4.92 13.75
N ALA A 220 -1.92 5.27 14.11
CA ALA A 220 -1.49 5.39 15.51
C ALA A 220 -2.29 6.47 16.27
N SER A 221 -2.62 7.58 15.60
CA SER A 221 -3.47 8.64 16.16
C SER A 221 -4.97 8.33 16.15
N GLY A 222 -5.38 7.23 15.49
CA GLY A 222 -6.79 6.89 15.30
C GLY A 222 -7.53 7.85 14.38
N LYS A 223 -6.81 8.62 13.55
CA LYS A 223 -7.38 9.58 12.60
C LYS A 223 -7.53 9.02 11.20
N LEU A 224 -6.88 7.90 10.86
CA LEU A 224 -6.94 7.29 9.53
C LEU A 224 -8.39 6.98 9.11
N ILE A 225 -8.81 7.55 7.99
CA ILE A 225 -10.08 7.26 7.33
C ILE A 225 -9.83 6.20 6.26
N VAL A 226 -10.37 5.00 6.46
CA VAL A 226 -10.15 3.83 5.59
C VAL A 226 -11.01 3.87 4.32
N GLY A 227 -12.16 4.54 4.37
CA GLY A 227 -13.07 4.72 3.22
C GLY A 227 -12.49 5.64 2.15
N SER A 228 -13.08 5.60 0.95
CA SER A 228 -12.73 6.51 -0.14
C SER A 228 -13.20 7.93 0.15
N THR A 229 -12.61 8.89 -0.56
CA THR A 229 -13.15 10.25 -0.63
C THR A 229 -14.43 10.29 -1.47
N ASN A 230 -15.26 11.32 -1.28
CA ASN A 230 -16.40 11.60 -2.13
C ASN A 230 -15.92 12.26 -3.43
N GLY A 231 -15.35 11.47 -4.33
CA GLY A 231 -14.83 11.95 -5.61
C GLY A 231 -13.36 12.36 -5.58
N SER A 232 -12.89 12.85 -6.74
CA SER A 232 -11.52 13.33 -6.91
C SER A 232 -11.36 14.72 -6.29
N ALA A 233 -10.20 15.01 -5.70
CA ALA A 233 -9.89 16.35 -5.18
C ALA A 233 -9.87 17.44 -6.27
N VAL A 234 -9.86 17.04 -7.54
CA VAL A 234 -9.87 17.93 -8.71
C VAL A 234 -11.19 17.89 -9.49
N ASP A 235 -12.24 17.29 -8.95
CA ASP A 235 -13.52 17.09 -9.66
C ASP A 235 -14.23 18.39 -10.07
N LYS A 236 -14.09 19.44 -9.26
CA LYS A 236 -14.68 20.78 -9.47
C LYS A 236 -13.73 21.77 -10.14
N LEU A 237 -12.53 21.31 -10.53
CA LEU A 237 -11.54 22.17 -11.18
C LEU A 237 -11.79 22.18 -12.68
N ASP A 238 -12.27 23.30 -13.19
CA ASP A 238 -12.43 23.56 -14.63
C ASP A 238 -11.19 24.27 -15.18
N ILE A 239 -10.02 23.63 -15.03
CA ILE A 239 -8.73 24.16 -15.52
C ILE A 239 -7.93 23.06 -16.21
N LEU A 240 -7.17 23.43 -17.24
CA LEU A 240 -6.11 22.59 -17.78
C LEU A 240 -5.04 22.43 -16.68
N LEU A 241 -4.92 21.23 -16.12
CA LEU A 241 -3.92 20.86 -15.10
C LEU A 241 -2.47 20.81 -15.65
N ASN A 242 -2.15 21.63 -16.65
CA ASN A 242 -0.78 21.94 -17.08
C ASN A 242 -0.35 23.27 -16.42
N TRP A 243 -0.53 23.34 -15.10
CA TRP A 243 -0.20 24.52 -14.31
C TRP A 243 1.33 24.74 -14.34
N PRO A 244 1.86 25.98 -14.27
CA PRO A 244 3.29 26.19 -14.10
C PRO A 244 3.82 25.42 -12.88
N PRO A 245 5.05 24.89 -12.93
CA PRO A 245 5.64 24.16 -11.81
C PRO A 245 5.51 24.96 -10.50
N GLY A 246 4.87 24.35 -9.49
CA GLY A 246 4.71 24.92 -8.15
C GLY A 246 3.35 25.57 -7.83
N GLU A 247 2.48 25.83 -8.80
CA GLU A 247 1.11 26.33 -8.51
C GLU A 247 0.14 25.22 -8.11
N ALA A 248 0.37 23.98 -8.60
CA ALA A 248 -0.42 22.81 -8.22
C ALA A 248 -0.30 22.39 -6.73
N LYS A 249 0.61 23.00 -5.97
CA LYS A 249 0.79 22.71 -4.54
C LYS A 249 -0.48 22.92 -3.71
N TYR A 250 -1.35 23.85 -4.09
CA TYR A 250 -2.60 24.14 -3.36
C TYR A 250 -3.66 23.04 -3.51
N LEU A 251 -3.47 22.11 -4.45
CA LEU A 251 -4.34 20.96 -4.64
C LEU A 251 -4.09 19.86 -3.59
N HIS A 252 -2.92 19.91 -2.95
CA HIS A 252 -2.61 19.05 -1.80
C HIS A 252 -3.19 19.65 -0.54
N GLN A 253 -4.39 19.20 -0.19
CA GLN A 253 -5.03 19.56 1.07
C GLN A 253 -4.73 18.52 2.15
N ALA A 254 -4.69 18.97 3.40
CA ALA A 254 -4.61 18.08 4.55
C ALA A 254 -5.79 17.10 4.53
N SER A 255 -5.50 15.81 4.58
CA SER A 255 -6.51 14.75 4.51
C SER A 255 -6.12 13.60 5.42
N ASN A 256 -7.06 13.08 6.20
CA ASN A 256 -6.81 11.90 7.01
C ASN A 256 -7.17 10.58 6.29
N HIS A 257 -7.56 10.65 5.01
CA HIS A 257 -7.82 9.46 4.21
C HIS A 257 -6.52 8.70 3.95
N ARG A 258 -6.67 7.39 3.70
CA ARG A 258 -5.58 6.54 3.22
C ARG A 258 -4.87 7.21 2.05
N SER A 259 -3.55 7.06 2.03
CA SER A 259 -2.67 7.74 1.09
C SER A 259 -3.00 7.44 -0.38
N ILE A 260 -3.62 6.27 -0.65
CA ILE A 260 -4.12 5.88 -1.98
C ILE A 260 -5.26 6.77 -2.52
N TYR A 261 -5.91 7.56 -1.66
CA TYR A 261 -7.00 8.48 -2.01
C TYR A 261 -6.56 9.95 -2.02
N LEU A 262 -5.27 10.22 -1.83
CA LEU A 262 -4.75 11.57 -1.96
C LEU A 262 -4.79 12.02 -3.42
N CYS A 263 -4.78 13.34 -3.62
CA CYS A 263 -4.62 13.92 -4.93
C CYS A 263 -3.23 13.54 -5.48
N MET A 264 -3.19 12.76 -6.55
CA MET A 264 -1.95 12.36 -7.22
C MET A 264 -1.86 13.09 -8.55
N LEU A 265 -1.01 14.13 -8.59
CA LEU A 265 -0.71 14.85 -9.82
C LEU A 265 0.68 14.45 -10.29
N ARG A 266 0.82 14.19 -11.59
CA ARG A 266 2.08 13.72 -12.19
C ARG A 266 3.24 14.68 -11.91
N ASP A 267 2.99 15.99 -12.04
CA ASP A 267 4.03 17.02 -11.95
C ASP A 267 4.10 17.68 -10.56
N ALA A 268 3.24 17.27 -9.62
CA ALA A 268 3.15 17.84 -8.28
C ALA A 268 2.60 16.81 -7.31
N GLN A 269 3.48 15.98 -6.75
CA GLN A 269 3.09 14.89 -5.85
C GLN A 269 2.92 15.37 -4.39
N PRO A 270 2.19 14.64 -3.53
CA PRO A 270 2.05 15.00 -2.13
C PRO A 270 3.43 15.08 -1.43
N PRO A 271 3.82 16.23 -0.84
CA PRO A 271 5.15 16.42 -0.26
C PRO A 271 5.53 15.39 0.81
N ASP A 272 4.56 14.99 1.64
CA ASP A 272 4.75 13.97 2.68
C ASP A 272 5.16 12.61 2.12
N LEU A 273 4.74 12.28 0.90
CA LEU A 273 5.06 11.00 0.26
C LEU A 273 6.39 11.07 -0.49
N VAL A 274 6.67 12.19 -1.16
CA VAL A 274 7.92 12.41 -1.91
C VAL A 274 9.15 12.26 -1.00
N ALA A 275 9.05 12.74 0.24
CA ALA A 275 10.13 12.58 1.23
C ALA A 275 10.57 11.12 1.44
N PHE A 276 9.70 10.15 1.15
CA PHE A 276 9.93 8.72 1.34
C PHE A 276 9.97 7.92 0.02
N ASN A 277 10.54 8.52 -1.03
CA ASN A 277 10.78 7.89 -2.34
C ASN A 277 9.50 7.43 -3.06
N LEU A 278 8.45 8.26 -3.02
CA LEU A 278 7.29 8.06 -3.90
C LEU A 278 7.76 8.11 -5.37
N PRO A 279 7.38 7.13 -6.23
CA PRO A 279 7.76 7.15 -7.65
C PRO A 279 7.19 8.36 -8.39
N ASP A 280 7.94 8.96 -9.31
CA ASP A 280 7.68 10.24 -9.99
C ASP A 280 6.38 10.31 -10.85
N GLY A 281 5.73 9.17 -11.12
CA GLY A 281 4.50 9.11 -11.93
C GLY A 281 4.70 9.31 -13.44
N PHE A 282 5.95 9.48 -13.89
CA PHE A 282 6.35 9.51 -15.31
C PHE A 282 6.91 8.15 -15.75
N SER A 283 7.70 7.53 -14.88
CA SER A 283 8.43 6.30 -15.16
C SER A 283 7.67 5.09 -14.62
N VAL A 284 7.71 3.98 -15.37
CA VAL A 284 7.24 2.68 -14.85
C VAL A 284 8.24 2.23 -13.79
N THR A 285 7.77 2.05 -12.55
CA THR A 285 8.62 1.70 -11.41
C THR A 285 8.08 0.44 -10.74
N GLY A 286 8.62 -0.73 -11.08
CA GLY A 286 8.27 -2.01 -10.47
C GLY A 286 9.06 -2.33 -9.20
N LEU A 287 10.25 -1.76 -9.03
CA LEU A 287 11.03 -1.81 -7.79
C LEU A 287 11.31 -0.39 -7.28
N ARG A 288 10.84 -0.08 -6.08
CA ARG A 288 11.04 1.23 -5.46
C ARG A 288 12.41 1.30 -4.79
N GLU A 289 13.08 2.43 -4.95
CA GLU A 289 14.32 2.72 -4.24
C GLU A 289 14.05 2.90 -2.74
N LYS A 290 14.96 2.35 -1.92
CA LYS A 290 14.92 2.47 -0.47
C LYS A 290 16.16 3.23 0.00
N THR A 291 15.98 4.51 0.27
CA THR A 291 17.02 5.39 0.81
C THR A 291 16.87 5.58 2.31
N ASN A 292 17.95 5.85 3.04
CA ASN A 292 17.93 6.25 4.46
C ASN A 292 18.74 7.52 4.65
N ILE A 293 18.21 8.62 4.10
CA ILE A 293 18.88 9.92 4.12
C ILE A 293 18.47 10.74 5.35
N PRO A 294 19.36 11.61 5.88
CA PRO A 294 19.07 12.42 7.07
C PRO A 294 17.80 13.27 6.96
N THR A 295 17.45 13.74 5.75
CA THR A 295 16.22 14.52 5.52
C THR A 295 14.94 13.76 5.88
N GLN A 296 14.92 12.43 5.73
CA GLN A 296 13.79 11.61 6.18
C GLN A 296 13.69 11.54 7.70
N ALA A 297 14.81 11.56 8.42
CA ALA A 297 14.79 11.67 9.88
C ALA A 297 14.29 13.05 10.32
N LEU A 298 14.75 14.11 9.63
CA LEU A 298 14.28 15.48 9.85
C LEU A 298 12.79 15.65 9.57
N PHE A 299 12.22 14.89 8.63
CA PHE A 299 10.78 14.86 8.40
C PHE A 299 10.02 14.49 9.69
N TYR A 300 10.43 13.44 10.42
CA TYR A 300 9.76 13.08 11.68
C TYR A 300 9.90 14.14 12.77
N LEU A 301 10.97 14.93 12.74
CA LEU A 301 11.22 15.97 13.73
C LEU A 301 10.46 17.27 13.43
N ASN A 302 10.18 17.56 12.16
CA ASN A 302 9.73 18.89 11.74
C ASN A 302 8.41 18.89 10.95
N SER A 303 7.94 17.75 10.45
CA SER A 303 6.72 17.70 9.64
C SER A 303 5.50 18.10 10.48
N PRO A 304 4.65 19.04 10.00
CA PRO A 304 3.40 19.38 10.65
C PRO A 304 2.51 18.17 10.90
N LEU A 305 2.46 17.22 9.95
CA LEU A 305 1.71 15.97 10.09
C LEU A 305 2.16 15.20 11.35
N VAL A 306 3.47 14.99 11.51
CA VAL A 306 4.01 14.20 12.62
C VAL A 306 3.81 14.92 13.96
N VAL A 307 4.04 16.23 13.99
CA VAL A 307 3.85 17.05 15.20
C VAL A 307 2.38 17.06 15.63
N GLU A 308 1.45 17.25 14.69
CA GLU A 308 0.01 17.26 14.96
C GLU A 308 -0.48 15.89 15.43
N GLN A 309 -0.12 14.81 14.73
CA GLN A 309 -0.54 13.47 15.13
C GLN A 309 0.07 13.06 16.47
N SER A 310 1.31 13.48 16.79
CA SER A 310 1.93 13.26 18.10
C SER A 310 1.13 13.92 19.24
N LYS A 311 0.63 15.14 19.02
CA LYS A 311 -0.24 15.84 19.99
C LYS A 311 -1.60 15.16 20.16
N VAL A 312 -2.19 14.66 19.07
CA VAL A 312 -3.44 13.91 19.10
C VAL A 312 -3.28 12.61 19.92
N ILE A 313 -2.20 11.85 19.65
CA ILE A 313 -1.90 10.62 20.39
C ILE A 313 -1.65 10.93 21.87
N ALA A 314 -0.85 11.94 22.18
CA ALA A 314 -0.56 12.33 23.56
C ALA A 314 -1.83 12.70 24.34
N THR A 315 -2.70 13.53 23.76
CA THR A 315 -3.98 13.91 24.38
C THR A 315 -4.85 12.68 24.67
N ASP A 316 -4.94 11.74 23.72
CA ASP A 316 -5.69 10.49 23.91
C ASP A 316 -5.07 9.57 24.97
N VAL A 317 -3.73 9.47 25.03
CA VAL A 317 -3.03 8.68 26.05
C VAL A 317 -3.25 9.26 27.44
N LEU A 318 -3.21 10.59 27.56
CA LEU A 318 -3.44 11.29 28.83
C LEU A 318 -4.88 11.15 29.32
N GLY A 319 -5.85 11.26 28.41
CA GLY A 319 -7.28 10.99 28.64
C GLY A 319 -7.89 11.77 29.81
N THR A 320 -9.03 11.27 30.30
CA THR A 320 -9.69 11.74 31.53
C THR A 320 -9.62 10.66 32.60
N GLY A 321 -8.82 10.87 33.64
CA GLY A 321 -8.66 9.92 34.75
C GLY A 321 -7.27 9.95 35.37
N ASN A 322 -7.19 9.54 36.63
CA ASN A 322 -5.93 9.52 37.38
C ASN A 322 -5.21 8.19 37.16
N VAL A 323 -4.58 8.06 35.99
CA VAL A 323 -3.78 6.89 35.60
C VAL A 323 -2.30 7.20 35.82
N SER A 324 -1.52 6.22 36.30
CA SER A 324 -0.08 6.42 36.52
C SER A 324 0.67 6.63 35.20
N ASP A 325 1.82 7.32 35.26
CA ASP A 325 2.62 7.62 34.07
C ASP A 325 3.18 6.33 33.44
N GLU A 326 3.45 5.28 34.21
CA GLU A 326 3.89 3.97 33.71
C GLU A 326 2.83 3.35 32.79
N LYS A 327 1.55 3.40 33.22
CA LYS A 327 0.43 2.89 32.42
C LYS A 327 0.21 3.72 31.16
N ARG A 328 0.44 5.04 31.22
CA ARG A 328 0.40 5.93 30.04
C ARG A 328 1.53 5.63 29.05
N VAL A 329 2.75 5.36 29.53
CA VAL A 329 3.86 4.89 28.68
C VAL A 329 3.48 3.59 28.00
N ALA A 330 2.97 2.60 28.74
CA ALA A 330 2.53 1.33 28.15
C ALA A 330 1.44 1.53 27.07
N LYS A 331 0.46 2.40 27.32
CA LYS A 331 -0.58 2.75 26.33
C LYS A 331 0.01 3.42 25.08
N MET A 332 1.02 4.30 25.25
CA MET A 332 1.71 4.96 24.13
C MET A 332 2.44 3.94 23.25
N TYR A 333 3.21 3.02 23.84
CA TYR A 333 3.90 1.95 23.11
C TYR A 333 2.92 1.05 22.35
N LEU A 334 1.81 0.64 22.98
CA LEU A 334 0.79 -0.17 22.31
C LEU A 334 0.12 0.54 21.14
N LYS A 335 -0.02 1.87 21.19
CA LYS A 335 -0.59 2.66 20.10
C LYS A 335 0.35 2.85 18.92
N VAL A 336 1.62 3.14 19.20
CA VAL A 336 2.61 3.51 18.18
C VAL A 336 3.36 2.28 17.65
N LEU A 337 3.83 1.42 18.55
CA LEU A 337 4.69 0.27 18.24
C LEU A 337 3.99 -1.09 18.35
N ARG A 338 2.74 -1.15 18.82
CA ARG A 338 1.93 -2.38 18.93
C ARG A 338 2.50 -3.45 19.87
N ARG A 339 3.38 -3.07 20.79
CA ARG A 339 3.88 -3.93 21.88
C ARG A 339 3.95 -3.17 23.21
N LEU A 340 4.29 -3.87 24.28
CA LEU A 340 4.63 -3.24 25.55
C LEU A 340 6.10 -2.79 25.57
N PRO A 341 6.45 -1.75 26.34
CA PRO A 341 7.84 -1.40 26.57
C PRO A 341 8.53 -2.47 27.43
N SER A 342 9.81 -2.69 27.20
CA SER A 342 10.68 -3.37 28.17
C SER A 342 10.86 -2.51 29.44
N ALA A 343 11.37 -3.11 30.52
CA ALA A 343 11.61 -2.40 31.78
C ALA A 343 12.55 -1.19 31.58
N ASN A 344 13.63 -1.36 30.81
CA ASN A 344 14.59 -0.30 30.53
C ASN A 344 13.98 0.83 29.68
N GLU A 345 13.17 0.47 28.67
CA GLU A 345 12.46 1.43 27.83
C GLU A 345 11.43 2.24 28.61
N ALA A 346 10.72 1.61 29.55
CA ALA A 346 9.76 2.29 30.41
C ALA A 346 10.45 3.33 31.30
N VAL A 347 11.56 2.96 31.93
CA VAL A 347 12.36 3.88 32.76
C VAL A 347 12.90 5.04 31.92
N ALA A 348 13.50 4.74 30.77
CA ALA A 348 14.04 5.76 29.87
C ALA A 348 12.95 6.72 29.33
N ALA A 349 11.76 6.21 29.01
CA ALA A 349 10.63 7.01 28.59
C ALA A 349 10.17 7.99 29.67
N LEU A 350 10.00 7.51 30.91
CA LEU A 350 9.58 8.34 32.04
C LEU A 350 10.61 9.43 32.36
N ASP A 351 11.90 9.07 32.35
CA ASP A 351 12.98 10.03 32.55
C ASP A 351 13.03 11.09 31.43
N TYR A 352 12.89 10.68 30.18
CA TYR A 352 12.79 11.61 29.04
C TYR A 352 11.63 12.59 29.20
N ILE A 353 10.42 12.09 29.51
CA ILE A 353 9.22 12.93 29.68
C ILE A 353 9.44 13.95 30.81
N LYS A 354 10.01 13.53 31.95
CA LYS A 354 10.35 14.42 33.07
C LYS A 354 11.33 15.51 32.65
N ARG A 355 12.44 15.14 31.98
CA ARG A 355 13.45 16.08 31.49
C ARG A 355 12.89 17.09 30.51
N VAL A 356 12.03 16.66 29.58
CA VAL A 356 11.39 17.56 28.62
C VAL A 356 10.40 18.48 29.30
N ARG A 357 9.58 17.96 30.22
CA ARG A 357 8.58 18.77 30.96
C ARG A 357 9.23 19.95 31.68
N VAL A 358 10.35 19.72 32.38
CA VAL A 358 11.08 20.79 33.09
C VAL A 358 11.62 21.88 32.15
N LYS A 359 11.96 21.54 30.90
CA LYS A 359 12.46 22.51 29.92
C LYS A 359 11.35 23.30 29.23
N LEU A 360 10.14 22.75 29.18
CA LEU A 360 9.00 23.42 28.58
C LEU A 360 8.47 24.49 29.55
N LYS A 361 7.96 25.58 28.98
CA LYS A 361 7.31 26.66 29.72
C LYS A 361 5.87 26.80 29.20
N GLY A 362 4.92 27.03 30.10
CA GLY A 362 3.52 27.33 29.77
C GLY A 362 2.53 26.25 30.22
N ASN A 363 1.23 26.58 30.09
CA ASN A 363 0.13 25.79 30.67
C ASN A 363 -0.07 24.41 30.01
N ASP A 364 0.57 24.13 28.87
CA ASP A 364 0.45 22.89 28.11
C ASP A 364 1.71 22.00 28.17
N GLU A 365 2.65 22.29 29.07
CA GLU A 365 3.91 21.55 29.24
C GLU A 365 3.69 20.05 29.41
N PHE A 366 2.62 19.66 30.11
CA PHE A 366 2.29 18.27 30.37
C PHE A 366 2.00 17.54 29.06
N VAL A 367 1.01 18.01 28.28
CA VAL A 367 0.65 17.42 26.98
C VAL A 367 1.82 17.46 26.00
N ARG A 368 2.56 18.57 25.95
CA ARG A 368 3.70 18.72 25.04
C ARG A 368 4.87 17.79 25.37
N SER A 369 5.14 17.52 26.64
CA SER A 369 6.18 16.54 27.03
C SER A 369 5.84 15.13 26.52
N TRP A 370 4.58 14.74 26.61
CA TRP A 370 4.08 13.47 26.07
C TRP A 370 4.03 13.44 24.54
N ALA A 371 3.67 14.55 23.90
CA ALA A 371 3.70 14.67 22.44
C ALA A 371 5.14 14.56 21.90
N SER A 372 6.11 15.19 22.58
CA SER A 372 7.54 15.05 22.26
C SER A 372 7.99 13.59 22.35
N PHE A 373 7.57 12.87 23.40
CA PHE A 373 7.87 11.45 23.55
C PHE A 373 7.22 10.59 22.44
N CYS A 374 5.96 10.86 22.09
CA CYS A 374 5.30 10.21 20.96
C CYS A 374 6.06 10.42 19.66
N GLN A 375 6.55 11.65 19.42
CA GLN A 375 7.32 11.98 18.24
C GLN A 375 8.64 11.19 18.16
N VAL A 376 9.31 10.96 19.29
CA VAL A 376 10.50 10.08 19.36
C VAL A 376 10.15 8.65 18.95
N LEU A 377 9.01 8.10 19.41
CA LEU A 377 8.58 6.76 19.00
C LEU A 377 8.25 6.68 17.52
N LEU A 378 7.57 7.69 16.95
CA LEU A 378 7.30 7.76 15.51
C LEU A 378 8.58 7.87 14.67
N ALA A 379 9.61 8.54 15.19
CA ALA A 379 10.92 8.67 14.54
C ALA A 379 11.80 7.40 14.65
N SER A 380 11.41 6.43 15.49
CA SER A 380 12.21 5.23 15.75
C SER A 380 12.35 4.33 14.51
N ASN A 381 13.35 3.45 14.52
CA ASN A 381 13.48 2.43 13.47
C ASN A 381 12.32 1.45 13.53
N GLU A 382 11.91 1.01 14.71
CA GLU A 382 10.81 0.05 14.89
C GLU A 382 9.49 0.55 14.30
N PHE A 383 9.21 1.86 14.34
CA PHE A 383 8.01 2.39 13.69
C PHE A 383 8.07 2.32 12.16
N ARG A 384 9.27 2.40 11.57
CA ARG A 384 9.52 2.57 10.13
C ARG A 384 9.79 1.25 9.40
N TYR A 385 10.07 0.19 10.14
CA TYR A 385 10.40 -1.13 9.60
C TYR A 385 9.36 -2.16 10.08
N ILE A 386 9.13 -3.18 9.25
CA ILE A 386 8.40 -4.41 9.58
C ILE A 386 9.44 -5.53 9.58
N ASP A 387 9.39 -6.41 10.56
CA ASP A 387 10.34 -7.50 10.77
C ASP A 387 9.67 -8.87 10.93
#